data_AF-A0A2J8UCM3-F1
#
_entry.id   AF-A0A2J8UCM3-F1
#
_cell.length_a   1.000
_cell.length_b   1.000
_cell.length_c   1.000
_cell.angle_alpha   90.00
_cell.angle_beta   90.00
_cell.angle_gamma   90.00
#
_symmetry.space_group_name_H-M   'P 1'
#
loop_
_entity.id
_entity.type
_entity.pdbx_description
1 polymer ?
#
loop_
_entity_poly.entity_id
_entity_poly.type
_entity_poly.pdbx_seq_one_letter_code
_entity_poly.pdbx_strand_id
1 'polypeptide(L)'
;LPNPLMTFELYEEFLRAMGLQERKETIRSVYTVIDQLSRTHLNTLERLIFHLVSCVELIVVEQMNKYKARLKDISSLEFAENKAKTRLSLIRRSMGKGRIRRGNYPGPSSPVVVRLPSVSDVSEETLTNEAAMETDITEQQQAAMQQEERVLTEQIENLQKEKEELTFEMLVLEPRASDDETLESEASIGTAD
;
A
#
# COMPACT_ATOMS: atom_id res chain seq x y z
N LEU A 1 -34.39 -28.28 -21.21
CA LEU A 1 -35.41 -28.98 -20.40
C LEU A 1 -36.75 -28.87 -21.13
N PRO A 2 -37.56 -29.95 -21.20
CA PRO A 2 -38.88 -29.91 -21.84
C PRO A 2 -39.91 -29.04 -21.09
N ASN A 3 -39.72 -28.83 -19.78
CA ASN A 3 -40.49 -27.91 -18.93
C ASN A 3 -39.49 -27.03 -18.16
N PRO A 4 -39.62 -25.69 -18.13
CA PRO A 4 -38.77 -24.83 -17.32
C PRO A 4 -38.86 -25.18 -15.84
N LEU A 5 -37.83 -24.79 -15.07
CA LEU A 5 -37.74 -25.13 -13.65
C LEU A 5 -38.91 -24.58 -12.83
N MET A 6 -39.36 -23.36 -13.12
CA MET A 6 -40.55 -22.74 -12.50
C MET A 6 -41.88 -23.18 -13.12
N THR A 7 -41.85 -24.16 -14.03
CA THR A 7 -42.97 -24.69 -14.83
C THR A 7 -43.71 -23.62 -15.64
N PHE A 8 -44.41 -24.03 -16.70
CA PHE A 8 -45.25 -23.09 -17.46
C PHE A 8 -46.50 -22.64 -16.67
N GLU A 9 -47.03 -23.51 -15.80
CA GLU A 9 -48.27 -23.28 -15.06
C GLU A 9 -48.12 -22.23 -13.96
N LEU A 10 -46.96 -22.18 -13.31
CA LEU A 10 -46.70 -21.28 -12.19
C LEU A 10 -45.98 -19.98 -12.61
N TYR A 11 -45.54 -19.87 -13.86
CA TYR A 11 -44.74 -18.73 -14.35
C TYR A 11 -45.47 -17.38 -14.18
N GLU A 12 -46.73 -17.30 -14.59
CA GLU A 12 -47.52 -16.07 -14.46
C GLU A 12 -47.80 -15.69 -13.00
N GLU A 13 -47.99 -16.69 -12.14
CA GLU A 13 -48.17 -16.45 -10.70
C GLU A 13 -46.87 -15.94 -10.06
N PHE A 14 -45.73 -16.52 -10.47
CA PHE A 14 -44.42 -16.06 -10.06
C PHE A 14 -44.15 -14.60 -10.50
N LEU A 15 -44.47 -14.23 -11.74
CA LEU A 15 -44.33 -12.85 -12.23
C LEU A 15 -45.21 -11.87 -11.46
N ARG A 16 -46.46 -12.25 -11.16
CA ARG A 16 -47.35 -11.43 -10.31
C ARG A 16 -46.77 -11.25 -8.90
N ALA A 17 -46.26 -12.33 -8.30
CA ALA A 17 -45.63 -12.28 -6.98
C ALA A 17 -44.41 -11.34 -6.95
N MET A 18 -43.60 -11.37 -8.01
CA MET A 18 -42.43 -10.48 -8.18
C MET A 18 -42.79 -9.02 -8.49
N GLY A 19 -44.02 -8.74 -8.94
CA GLY A 19 -44.51 -7.40 -9.25
C GLY A 19 -45.10 -6.63 -8.04
N LEU A 20 -45.11 -7.23 -6.86
CA LEU A 20 -45.61 -6.60 -5.63
C LEU A 20 -44.65 -5.48 -5.17
N GLN A 21 -45.23 -4.38 -4.67
CA GLN A 21 -44.45 -3.22 -4.23
C GLN A 21 -43.76 -3.45 -2.88
N GLU A 22 -44.41 -4.18 -1.96
CA GLU A 22 -43.82 -4.47 -0.66
C GLU A 22 -42.95 -5.72 -0.72
N ARG A 23 -41.67 -5.57 -0.32
CA ARG A 23 -40.71 -6.67 -0.28
C ARG A 23 -41.17 -7.86 0.57
N LYS A 24 -41.80 -7.60 1.73
CA LYS A 24 -42.29 -8.66 2.62
C LYS A 24 -43.41 -9.48 1.97
N GLU A 25 -44.30 -8.81 1.23
CA GLU A 25 -45.38 -9.47 0.50
C GLU A 25 -44.84 -10.23 -0.71
N THR A 26 -43.86 -9.66 -1.43
CA THR A 26 -43.14 -10.32 -2.52
C THR A 26 -42.54 -11.63 -2.04
N ILE A 27 -41.76 -11.60 -0.96
CA ILE A 27 -41.11 -12.78 -0.40
C ILE A 27 -42.14 -13.84 -0.02
N ARG A 28 -43.18 -13.46 0.73
CA ARG A 28 -44.25 -14.38 1.14
C ARG A 28 -44.92 -15.04 -0.07
N SER A 29 -45.28 -14.24 -1.08
CA SER A 29 -45.96 -14.73 -2.29
C SER A 29 -45.07 -15.63 -3.13
N VAL A 30 -43.77 -15.32 -3.25
CA VAL A 30 -42.79 -16.17 -3.93
C VAL A 30 -42.68 -17.53 -3.24
N TYR A 31 -42.60 -17.58 -1.90
CA TYR A 31 -42.61 -18.85 -1.17
C TYR A 31 -43.89 -19.66 -1.42
N THR A 32 -45.05 -19.00 -1.47
CA THR A 32 -46.32 -19.67 -1.81
C THR A 32 -46.31 -20.28 -3.22
N VAL A 33 -45.69 -19.64 -4.21
CA VAL A 33 -45.57 -20.22 -5.56
C VAL A 33 -44.57 -21.37 -5.58
N ILE A 34 -43.45 -21.24 -4.88
CA ILE A 34 -42.43 -22.30 -4.78
C ILE A 34 -43.00 -23.55 -4.09
N ASP A 35 -43.83 -23.41 -3.06
CA ASP A 35 -44.47 -24.51 -2.36
C ASP A 35 -45.43 -25.33 -3.25
N GLN A 36 -45.87 -24.78 -4.38
CA GLN A 36 -46.69 -25.47 -5.37
C GLN A 36 -45.86 -26.34 -6.34
N LEU A 37 -44.53 -26.21 -6.35
CA LEU A 37 -43.66 -27.00 -7.24
C LEU A 37 -43.66 -28.47 -6.86
N SER A 38 -43.58 -29.34 -7.88
CA SER A 38 -43.32 -30.76 -7.63
C SER A 38 -41.96 -30.97 -6.98
N ARG A 39 -41.81 -32.06 -6.21
CA ARG A 39 -40.60 -32.34 -5.44
C ARG A 39 -39.32 -32.36 -6.29
N THR A 40 -39.41 -32.81 -7.54
CA THR A 40 -38.27 -32.84 -8.46
C THR A 40 -37.82 -31.42 -8.82
N HIS A 41 -38.76 -30.54 -9.16
CA HIS A 41 -38.46 -29.14 -9.50
C HIS A 41 -37.94 -28.38 -8.27
N LEU A 42 -38.55 -28.60 -7.11
CA LEU A 42 -38.12 -28.00 -5.85
C LEU A 42 -36.68 -28.41 -5.48
N ASN A 43 -36.35 -29.70 -5.51
CA ASN A 43 -35.00 -30.18 -5.21
C ASN A 43 -33.93 -29.58 -6.15
N THR A 44 -34.25 -29.44 -7.44
CA THR A 44 -33.33 -28.82 -8.40
C THR A 44 -33.19 -27.32 -8.14
N LEU A 45 -34.28 -26.62 -7.83
CA LEU A 45 -34.26 -25.21 -7.47
C LEU A 45 -33.43 -24.97 -6.20
N GLU A 46 -33.64 -25.76 -5.15
CA GLU A 46 -32.88 -25.70 -3.91
C GLU A 46 -31.38 -25.88 -4.16
N ARG A 47 -30.99 -26.88 -4.96
CA ARG A 47 -29.59 -27.12 -5.32
C ARG A 47 -28.99 -25.95 -6.10
N LEU A 48 -29.72 -25.39 -7.05
CA LEU A 48 -29.25 -24.24 -7.82
C LEU A 48 -29.07 -23.01 -6.94
N ILE A 49 -30.05 -22.71 -6.08
CA ILE A 49 -29.95 -21.60 -5.12
C ILE A 49 -28.77 -21.81 -4.17
N PHE A 50 -28.60 -23.03 -3.65
CA PHE A 50 -27.47 -23.36 -2.79
C PHE A 50 -26.13 -23.08 -3.49
N HIS A 51 -25.94 -23.60 -4.71
CA HIS A 51 -24.69 -23.38 -5.44
C HIS A 51 -24.47 -21.92 -5.83
N LEU A 52 -25.52 -21.17 -6.18
CA LEU A 52 -25.43 -19.73 -6.46
C LEU A 52 -24.97 -18.96 -5.20
N VAL A 53 -25.58 -19.24 -4.05
CA VAL A 53 -25.20 -18.61 -2.79
C VAL A 53 -23.76 -18.97 -2.40
N SER A 54 -23.38 -20.24 -2.50
CA SER A 54 -22.00 -20.67 -2.23
C SER A 54 -20.99 -20.04 -3.18
N CYS A 55 -21.31 -19.89 -4.47
CA CYS A 55 -20.44 -19.23 -5.44
C CYS A 55 -20.22 -17.76 -5.09
N VAL A 56 -21.29 -17.04 -4.76
CA VAL A 56 -21.21 -15.64 -4.31
C VAL A 56 -20.40 -15.53 -3.02
N GLU A 57 -20.60 -16.42 -2.05
CA GLU A 57 -19.84 -16.45 -0.80
C GLU A 57 -18.33 -16.64 -1.08
N LEU A 58 -17.95 -17.58 -1.95
CA LEU A 58 -16.56 -17.79 -2.33
C LEU A 58 -15.93 -16.55 -2.97
N ILE A 59 -16.63 -15.90 -3.90
CA ILE A 59 -16.17 -14.67 -4.55
C ILE A 59 -15.95 -13.58 -3.50
N VAL A 60 -16.92 -13.37 -2.61
CA VAL A 60 -16.81 -12.35 -1.55
C VAL A 60 -15.64 -12.65 -0.63
N VAL A 61 -15.48 -13.91 -0.19
CA VAL A 61 -14.36 -14.32 0.67
C VAL A 61 -13.02 -14.09 -0.02
N GLU A 62 -12.89 -14.44 -1.30
CA GLU A 62 -11.66 -14.23 -2.06
C GLU A 62 -11.32 -12.73 -2.19
N GLN A 63 -12.31 -11.90 -2.55
CA GLN A 63 -12.12 -10.44 -2.66
C GLN A 63 -11.76 -9.82 -1.31
N MET A 64 -12.39 -10.27 -0.22
CA MET A 64 -12.04 -9.84 1.13
C MET A 64 -10.63 -10.25 1.52
N ASN A 65 -10.16 -11.43 1.10
CA ASN A 65 -8.79 -11.86 1.36
C ASN A 65 -7.77 -11.02 0.59
N LYS A 66 -8.04 -10.68 -0.68
CA LYS A 66 -7.21 -9.76 -1.48
C LYS A 66 -7.13 -8.37 -0.83
N TYR A 67 -8.27 -7.83 -0.39
CA TYR A 67 -8.34 -6.54 0.31
C TYR A 67 -7.54 -6.56 1.62
N LYS A 68 -7.69 -7.62 2.42
CA LYS A 68 -6.92 -7.80 3.67
C LYS A 68 -5.42 -7.90 3.43
N ALA A 69 -4.98 -8.56 2.36
CA ALA A 69 -3.56 -8.66 2.02
C ALA A 69 -3.00 -7.28 1.67
N ARG A 70 -3.63 -6.55 0.75
CA ARG A 70 -3.19 -5.21 0.36
C ARG A 70 -3.18 -4.21 1.51
N LEU A 71 -4.17 -4.27 2.40
CA LEU A 71 -4.16 -3.43 3.60
C LEU A 71 -2.95 -3.71 4.50
N LYS A 72 -2.52 -4.97 4.64
CA LYS A 72 -1.30 -5.31 5.39
C LYS A 72 -0.06 -4.75 4.71
N ASP A 73 0.00 -4.82 3.39
CA ASP A 73 1.11 -4.28 2.61
C ASP A 73 1.20 -2.76 2.77
N ILE A 74 0.06 -2.06 2.66
CA ILE A 74 -0.04 -0.61 2.92
C ILE A 74 0.44 -0.28 4.35
N SER A 75 -0.03 -0.99 5.38
CA SER A 75 0.43 -0.77 6.76
C SER A 75 1.94 -1.02 6.93
N SER A 76 2.51 -1.98 6.21
CA SER A 76 3.94 -2.25 6.20
C SER A 76 4.72 -1.09 5.55
N LEU A 77 4.25 -0.58 4.41
CA LEU A 77 4.81 0.58 3.74
C LEU A 77 4.75 1.83 4.62
N GLU A 78 3.64 2.08 5.31
CA GLU A 78 3.51 3.20 6.26
C GLU A 78 4.52 3.09 7.42
N PHE A 79 4.76 1.89 7.93
CA PHE A 79 5.77 1.67 8.95
C PHE A 79 7.19 1.97 8.42
N ALA A 80 7.52 1.49 7.22
CA ALA A 80 8.79 1.76 6.57
C ALA A 80 8.98 3.27 6.30
N GLU A 81 7.94 3.93 5.81
CA GLU A 81 7.91 5.37 5.54
C GLU A 81 8.18 6.17 6.84
N ASN A 82 7.50 5.81 7.94
CA ASN A 82 7.69 6.45 9.24
C ASN A 82 9.10 6.24 9.80
N LYS A 83 9.67 5.04 9.62
CA LYS A 83 11.04 4.74 10.02
C LYS A 83 12.05 5.58 9.22
N ALA A 84 11.87 5.67 7.90
CA ALA A 84 12.69 6.48 7.02
C ALA A 84 12.60 7.98 7.38
N LYS A 85 11.38 8.51 7.59
CA LYS A 85 11.15 9.90 8.03
C LYS A 85 11.83 10.21 9.37
N THR A 86 11.74 9.29 10.33
CA THR A 86 12.37 9.45 11.65
C THR A 86 13.90 9.52 11.51
N ARG A 87 14.49 8.62 10.72
CA ARG A 87 15.93 8.60 10.45
C ARG A 87 16.39 9.87 9.71
N LEU A 88 15.64 10.29 8.70
CA LEU A 88 15.91 11.51 7.93
C LEU A 88 15.90 12.75 8.83
N SER A 89 14.91 12.86 9.73
CA SER A 89 14.83 13.93 10.73
C SER A 89 16.04 13.95 11.67
N LEU A 90 16.51 12.77 12.09
CA LEU A 90 17.70 12.65 12.92
C LEU A 90 18.96 13.15 12.20
N ILE A 91 19.17 12.74 10.94
CA ILE A 91 20.29 13.15 10.09
C ILE A 91 20.30 14.67 9.86
N ARG A 92 19.15 15.25 9.51
CA ARG A 92 19.01 16.71 9.34
C ARG A 92 19.39 17.48 10.61
N ARG A 93 19.00 16.96 11.77
CA ARG A 93 19.30 17.57 13.07
C ARG A 93 20.78 17.47 13.44
N SER A 94 21.45 16.36 13.15
CA SER A 94 22.87 16.18 13.45
C SER A 94 23.76 17.00 12.51
N MET A 95 23.37 17.19 11.25
CA MET A 95 24.08 18.09 10.33
C MET A 95 23.96 19.57 10.71
N GLY A 96 22.81 20.01 11.22
CA GLY A 96 22.61 21.39 11.67
C GLY A 96 23.44 21.81 12.89
N LYS A 97 24.07 20.85 13.60
CA LYS A 97 24.83 21.08 14.84
C LYS A 97 26.33 21.32 14.64
N GLY A 98 26.88 21.03 13.45
CA GLY A 98 28.31 21.15 13.17
C GLY A 98 28.83 22.58 12.94
N ARG A 99 27.96 23.60 12.90
CA ARG A 99 28.35 24.99 12.59
C ARG A 99 28.52 25.92 13.80
N ILE A 100 28.25 25.44 15.02
CA ILE A 100 28.41 26.25 16.25
C ILE A 100 29.70 25.85 16.99
N ARG A 101 30.85 25.92 16.30
CA ARG A 101 32.18 26.00 16.93
C ARG A 101 33.15 26.79 16.05
N ARG A 102 32.89 28.09 15.88
CA ARG A 102 33.93 29.10 15.56
C ARG A 102 33.43 30.47 15.99
N GLY A 103 33.27 30.63 17.30
CA GLY A 103 33.15 31.94 17.95
C GLY A 103 34.47 32.29 18.62
N ASN A 104 35.57 32.33 17.86
CA ASN A 104 36.84 32.88 18.33
C ASN A 104 36.77 34.39 18.08
N TYR A 105 36.33 35.16 19.07
CA TYR A 105 36.57 36.60 19.09
C TYR A 105 37.90 36.86 19.80
N PRO A 106 38.95 37.35 19.12
CA PRO A 106 39.98 38.15 19.77
C PRO A 106 39.42 39.57 19.95
N GLY A 107 39.09 39.94 21.19
CA GLY A 107 38.78 41.33 21.52
C GLY A 107 40.05 42.19 21.49
N PRO A 108 40.07 43.35 20.81
CA PRO A 108 41.23 44.22 20.79
C PRO A 108 41.18 45.19 21.97
N SER A 109 42.11 45.06 22.93
CA SER A 109 42.77 46.19 23.60
C SER A 109 43.83 45.69 24.59
N SER A 110 45.07 46.03 24.32
CA SER A 110 46.21 46.09 25.27
C SER A 110 46.06 47.32 26.20
N PRO A 111 46.93 47.60 27.21
CA PRO A 111 48.10 46.86 27.69
C PRO A 111 48.24 46.74 29.23
N VAL A 112 48.93 45.71 29.73
CA VAL A 112 49.85 45.85 30.87
C VAL A 112 51.08 44.97 30.63
N VAL A 113 52.23 45.65 30.65
CA VAL A 113 53.59 45.12 30.54
C VAL A 113 53.97 44.37 31.81
N VAL A 114 54.41 43.12 31.72
CA VAL A 114 55.55 42.61 32.51
C VAL A 114 56.33 41.60 31.66
N ARG A 115 57.60 41.91 31.46
CA ARG A 115 58.62 41.13 30.77
C ARG A 115 59.36 40.26 31.81
N LEU A 116 59.66 39.01 31.47
CA LEU A 116 60.88 38.29 31.87
C LEU A 116 61.06 37.02 31.00
N PRO A 117 62.29 36.64 30.59
CA PRO A 117 62.54 35.58 29.63
C PRO A 117 63.01 34.28 30.32
N SER A 118 62.74 33.12 29.72
CA SER A 118 63.66 31.98 29.84
C SER A 118 63.45 30.96 28.71
N VAL A 119 64.57 30.52 28.18
CA VAL A 119 64.82 29.72 26.98
C VAL A 119 64.49 28.25 27.24
N SER A 120 63.94 27.52 26.26
CA SER A 120 64.43 26.21 25.80
C SER A 120 63.57 25.67 24.66
N ASP A 121 64.30 25.15 23.67
CA ASP A 121 63.95 24.71 22.34
C ASP A 121 63.35 23.28 22.33
N VAL A 122 62.88 22.85 21.15
CA VAL A 122 62.62 21.46 20.68
C VAL A 122 61.14 21.02 20.50
N SER A 123 60.80 20.88 19.21
CA SER A 123 59.83 19.98 18.56
C SER A 123 58.36 20.39 18.46
N GLU A 124 58.08 21.35 17.58
CA GLU A 124 56.81 21.46 16.84
C GLU A 124 56.92 20.72 15.50
N GLU A 125 56.59 19.44 15.44
CA GLU A 125 56.26 18.79 14.15
C GLU A 125 55.49 17.48 14.41
N THR A 126 54.24 17.61 14.87
CA THR A 126 53.29 16.45 14.89
C THR A 126 51.82 16.86 15.02
N LEU A 127 51.53 18.10 15.42
CA LEU A 127 50.15 18.56 15.69
C LEU A 127 49.36 19.00 14.44
N THR A 128 50.01 19.12 13.28
CA THR A 128 49.32 19.50 12.02
C THR A 128 48.71 18.31 11.30
N ASN A 129 49.27 17.10 11.46
CA ASN A 129 48.76 15.89 10.82
C ASN A 129 47.53 15.33 11.53
N GLU A 130 47.44 15.40 12.86
CA GLU A 130 46.26 14.93 13.59
C GLU A 130 45.03 15.83 13.34
N ALA A 131 45.19 17.16 13.33
CA ALA A 131 44.10 18.08 13.04
C ALA A 131 43.63 18.02 11.56
N ALA A 132 44.54 17.75 10.63
CA ALA A 132 44.19 17.51 9.22
C ALA A 132 43.44 16.18 9.05
N MET A 133 43.86 15.11 9.73
CA MET A 133 43.14 13.82 9.71
C MET A 133 41.77 13.92 10.38
N GLU A 134 41.65 14.67 11.49
CA GLU A 134 40.39 14.86 12.21
C GLU A 134 39.37 15.68 11.39
N THR A 135 39.85 16.69 10.64
CA THR A 135 39.01 17.49 9.75
C THR A 135 38.55 16.69 8.51
N ASP A 136 39.44 15.90 7.89
CA ASP A 136 39.07 14.99 6.79
C ASP A 136 38.03 13.95 7.22
N ILE A 137 38.18 13.37 8.42
CA ILE A 137 37.21 12.41 8.98
C ILE A 137 35.84 13.08 9.18
N THR A 138 35.80 14.34 9.63
CA THR A 138 34.52 15.07 9.77
C THR A 138 33.88 15.41 8.43
N GLU A 139 34.67 15.70 7.40
CA GLU A 139 34.18 16.02 6.06
C GLU A 139 33.62 14.78 5.37
N GLN A 140 34.34 13.65 5.44
CA GLN A 140 33.85 12.38 4.91
C GLN A 140 32.59 11.90 5.64
N GLN A 141 32.53 12.05 6.97
CA GLN A 141 31.33 11.77 7.75
C GLN A 141 30.16 12.67 7.34
N GLN A 142 30.40 13.95 7.09
CA GLN A 142 29.37 14.90 6.67
C GLN A 142 28.87 14.60 5.26
N ALA A 143 29.75 14.24 4.33
CA ALA A 143 29.39 13.79 2.99
C ALA A 143 28.56 12.49 3.04
N ALA A 144 28.92 11.54 3.89
CA ALA A 144 28.17 10.30 4.10
C ALA A 144 26.75 10.59 4.63
N MET A 145 26.61 11.52 5.57
CA MET A 145 25.30 11.93 6.10
C MET A 145 24.44 12.64 5.05
N GLN A 146 25.02 13.49 4.21
CA GLN A 146 24.30 14.12 3.10
C GLN A 146 23.84 13.09 2.07
N GLN A 147 24.67 12.08 1.78
CA GLN A 147 24.28 11.00 0.89
C GLN A 147 23.15 10.16 1.49
N GLU A 148 23.23 9.83 2.79
CA GLU A 148 22.15 9.15 3.51
C GLU A 148 20.84 9.96 3.47
N GLU A 149 20.90 11.29 3.63
CA GLU A 149 19.75 12.18 3.50
C GLU A 149 19.08 12.07 2.12
N ARG A 150 19.87 12.09 1.04
CA ARG A 150 19.37 11.98 -0.34
C ARG A 150 18.66 10.65 -0.57
N VAL A 151 19.32 9.54 -0.18
CA VAL A 151 18.78 8.19 -0.34
C VAL A 151 17.48 8.02 0.45
N LEU A 152 17.42 8.50 1.69
CA LEU A 152 16.19 8.42 2.49
C LEU A 152 15.05 9.24 1.91
N THR A 153 15.35 10.40 1.32
CA THR A 153 14.33 11.25 0.69
C THR A 153 13.72 10.55 -0.51
N GLU A 154 14.56 9.97 -1.38
CA GLU A 154 14.12 9.17 -2.54
C GLU A 154 13.34 7.92 -2.09
N GLN A 155 13.81 7.23 -1.05
CA GLN A 155 13.12 6.06 -0.51
C GLN A 155 11.72 6.41 0.02
N ILE A 156 11.56 7.56 0.69
CA ILE A 156 10.26 8.02 1.19
C ILE A 156 9.31 8.29 0.01
N GLU A 157 9.78 8.95 -1.04
CA GLU A 157 8.98 9.21 -2.25
C GLU A 157 8.53 7.90 -2.92
N ASN A 158 9.44 6.94 -3.06
CA ASN A 158 9.13 5.63 -3.63
C ASN A 158 8.08 4.87 -2.79
N LEU A 159 8.23 4.86 -1.47
CA LEU A 159 7.25 4.22 -0.56
C LEU A 159 5.87 4.89 -0.64
N GLN A 160 5.83 6.22 -0.80
CA GLN A 160 4.57 6.95 -0.98
C GLN A 160 3.91 6.61 -2.31
N LYS A 161 4.69 6.55 -3.39
CA LYS A 161 4.20 6.16 -4.72
C LYS A 161 3.64 4.74 -4.73
N GLU A 162 4.36 3.77 -4.15
CA GLU A 162 3.89 2.38 -4.06
C GLU A 162 2.61 2.27 -3.24
N LYS A 163 2.49 3.04 -2.15
CA LYS A 163 1.26 3.10 -1.35
C LYS A 163 0.08 3.68 -2.14
N GLU A 164 0.31 4.74 -2.91
CA GLU A 164 -0.70 5.32 -3.80
C GLU A 164 -1.14 4.32 -4.88
N GLU A 165 -0.19 3.58 -5.46
CA GLU A 165 -0.45 2.52 -6.43
C GLU A 165 -1.31 1.39 -5.83
N LEU A 166 -0.94 0.85 -4.66
CA LEU A 166 -1.74 -0.15 -3.97
C LEU A 166 -3.14 0.36 -3.60
N THR A 167 -3.26 1.63 -3.22
CA THR A 167 -4.55 2.25 -2.92
C THR A 167 -5.41 2.38 -4.18
N PHE A 168 -4.81 2.74 -5.31
CA PHE A 168 -5.50 2.79 -6.60
C PHE A 168 -5.94 1.38 -7.03
N GLU A 169 -5.06 0.39 -6.97
CA GLU A 169 -5.41 -0.98 -7.30
C GLU A 169 -6.55 -1.53 -6.44
N MET A 170 -6.62 -1.12 -5.16
CA MET A 170 -7.69 -1.50 -4.25
C MET A 170 -9.06 -0.99 -4.71
N LEU A 171 -9.13 0.16 -5.40
CA LEU A 171 -10.34 0.67 -6.04
C LEU A 171 -10.71 -0.13 -7.31
N VAL A 172 -9.71 -0.71 -7.98
CA VAL A 172 -9.86 -1.51 -9.21
C VAL A 172 -10.18 -2.99 -8.91
N LEU A 173 -10.32 -3.40 -7.64
CA LEU A 173 -10.87 -4.72 -7.26
C LEU A 173 -12.39 -4.80 -7.53
N GLU A 174 -12.83 -4.36 -8.71
CA GLU A 174 -14.18 -4.62 -9.19
C GLU A 174 -14.37 -6.14 -9.30
N PRO A 175 -15.58 -6.66 -9.02
CA PRO A 175 -15.90 -8.03 -9.33
C PRO A 175 -15.80 -8.17 -10.85
N ARG A 176 -14.69 -8.71 -11.36
CA ARG A 176 -14.63 -9.14 -12.75
C ARG A 176 -15.77 -10.13 -12.94
N ALA A 177 -16.72 -9.77 -13.80
CA ALA A 177 -17.77 -10.68 -14.22
C ALA A 177 -17.09 -11.92 -14.81
N SER A 178 -17.54 -13.10 -14.41
CA SER A 178 -16.93 -14.39 -14.78
C SER A 178 -16.85 -14.65 -16.30
N ASP A 179 -17.49 -13.83 -17.14
CA ASP A 179 -17.60 -14.04 -18.58
C ASP A 179 -16.40 -13.48 -19.39
N ASP A 180 -15.49 -12.75 -18.75
CA ASP A 180 -14.40 -12.01 -19.43
C ASP A 180 -13.21 -12.89 -19.91
N GLU A 181 -13.24 -14.21 -19.65
CA GLU A 181 -12.19 -15.17 -20.06
C GLU A 181 -12.48 -15.87 -21.41
N THR A 182 -13.55 -15.50 -22.14
CA THR A 182 -13.96 -16.22 -23.36
C THR A 182 -13.39 -15.70 -24.70
N LEU A 183 -12.54 -14.68 -24.70
CA LEU A 183 -12.09 -13.99 -25.92
C LEU A 183 -10.78 -14.52 -26.58
N GLU A 184 -10.37 -15.77 -26.36
CA GLU A 184 -9.19 -16.35 -27.07
C GLU A 184 -9.48 -17.58 -27.95
N SER A 185 -10.75 -17.92 -28.21
CA SER A 185 -11.10 -19.02 -29.14
C SER A 185 -11.58 -18.53 -30.52
N GLU A 186 -10.86 -17.60 -31.15
CA GLU A 186 -10.94 -17.40 -32.61
C GLU A 186 -9.67 -17.93 -33.28
N ALA A 187 -9.46 -19.25 -33.21
CA ALA A 187 -8.52 -19.93 -34.08
C ALA A 187 -9.20 -20.22 -35.43
N SER A 188 -9.08 -19.25 -36.35
CA SER A 188 -8.73 -19.47 -37.75
C SER A 188 -9.42 -20.66 -38.46
N ILE A 189 -10.62 -20.44 -39.02
CA ILE A 189 -10.99 -21.10 -40.28
C ILE A 189 -10.68 -20.10 -41.41
N GLY A 190 -9.46 -20.24 -41.93
CA GLY A 190 -9.04 -19.61 -43.17
C GLY A 190 -9.74 -20.29 -44.34
N THR A 191 -10.28 -19.44 -45.21
CA THR A 191 -10.72 -19.73 -46.57
C THR A 191 -9.59 -20.31 -47.43
N ALA A 192 -9.84 -21.40 -48.15
CA ALA A 192 -9.10 -21.74 -49.37
C ALA A 192 -9.92 -22.70 -50.27
N ASP A 193 -10.27 -22.16 -51.44
CA ASP A 193 -10.73 -22.74 -52.72
C ASP A 193 -11.88 -23.78 -52.76
#